data_AF-A0AAW3EUP3-F1
#
_entry.id   AF-A0AAW3EUP3-F1
#
_cell.length_a   1.000
_cell.length_b   1.000
_cell.length_c   1.000
_cell.angle_alpha   90.00
_cell.angle_beta   90.00
_cell.angle_gamma   90.00
#
_symmetry.space_group_name_H-M   'P 1'
#
loop_
_entity.id
_entity.type
_entity.pdbx_description
1 polymer ?
#
loop_
_entity_poly.entity_id
_entity_poly.type
_entity_poly.pdbx_seq_one_letter_code
_entity_poly.pdbx_strand_id
1 'polypeptide(L)'
;MNCPPNIASLPARRVDGIVFEIALAIGVRVEVIGVPFAYRGRTFAVHPSARASVPTRVEYAVSDVETGRRIPMVAAATIDDARAEAMAVLDAVAEADWRRQFAAPAHRKTARA
;
A
#
# COMPACT_ATOMS: atom_id res chain seq x y z
N MET A 1 11.80 33.24 -23.21
CA MET A 1 10.57 32.47 -22.91
C MET A 1 10.92 31.00 -23.01
N ASN A 2 11.23 30.37 -21.88
CA ASN A 2 11.58 28.95 -21.86
C ASN A 2 10.29 28.16 -21.63
N CYS A 3 9.87 27.37 -22.62
CA CYS A 3 8.81 26.38 -22.41
C CYS A 3 9.28 25.41 -21.31
N PRO A 4 8.43 25.07 -20.32
CA PRO A 4 8.75 23.99 -19.40
C PRO A 4 8.91 22.69 -20.20
N PRO A 5 9.77 21.77 -19.76
CA PRO A 5 9.95 20.49 -20.43
C PRO A 5 8.60 19.78 -20.51
N ASN A 6 8.26 19.35 -21.72
CA ASN A 6 7.10 18.51 -22.00
C ASN A 6 7.17 17.29 -21.06
N ILE A 7 6.34 17.28 -20.02
CA ILE A 7 6.16 16.11 -19.16
C ILE A 7 5.48 15.08 -20.07
N ALA A 8 6.28 14.27 -20.74
CA ALA A 8 5.78 13.18 -21.56
C ALA A 8 4.83 12.35 -20.68
N SER A 9 3.52 12.49 -20.92
CA SER A 9 2.54 11.73 -20.17
C SER A 9 2.73 10.27 -20.52
N LEU A 10 3.13 9.45 -19.55
CA LEU A 10 3.08 8.01 -19.74
C LEU A 10 1.63 7.63 -20.11
N PRO A 11 1.43 6.72 -21.07
CA PRO A 11 0.09 6.31 -21.46
C PRO A 11 -0.68 5.77 -20.24
N ALA A 12 -1.97 6.09 -20.16
CA ALA A 12 -2.81 5.61 -19.08
C ALA A 12 -2.82 4.07 -19.07
N ARG A 13 -2.45 3.49 -17.93
CA ARG A 13 -2.49 2.04 -17.69
C ARG A 13 -3.77 1.68 -16.94
N ARG A 14 -4.53 0.71 -17.45
CA ARG A 14 -5.67 0.12 -16.73
C ARG A 14 -5.16 -0.87 -15.69
N VAL A 15 -5.67 -0.77 -14.47
CA VAL A 15 -5.35 -1.64 -13.33
C VAL A 15 -6.62 -1.88 -12.51
N ASP A 16 -6.66 -3.01 -11.82
CA ASP A 16 -7.67 -3.25 -10.79
C ASP A 16 -7.46 -2.33 -9.59
N GLY A 17 -8.54 -2.02 -8.88
CA GLY A 17 -8.53 -1.23 -7.66
C GLY A 17 -9.26 -1.95 -6.53
N ILE A 18 -8.84 -1.69 -5.29
CA ILE A 18 -9.49 -2.18 -4.07
C ILE A 18 -9.70 -1.03 -3.10
N VAL A 19 -10.89 -0.98 -2.48
CA VAL A 19 -11.21 -0.07 -1.38
C VAL A 19 -10.97 -0.81 -0.07
N PHE A 20 -10.21 -0.23 0.86
CA PHE A 20 -9.92 -0.84 2.16
C PHE A 20 -9.57 0.22 3.22
N GLU A 21 -9.58 -0.18 4.49
CA GLU A 21 -9.17 0.70 5.60
C GLU A 21 -7.68 0.59 5.88
N ILE A 22 -6.99 1.72 6.04
CA ILE A 22 -5.64 1.76 6.64
C ILE A 22 -5.70 2.24 8.09
N ALA A 23 -4.83 1.69 8.94
CA ALA A 23 -4.67 2.11 10.32
C ALA A 23 -3.61 3.20 10.44
N LEU A 24 -4.01 4.40 10.87
CA LEU A 24 -3.11 5.49 11.19
C LEU A 24 -2.56 5.35 12.63
N ALA A 25 -1.42 5.97 12.90
CA ALA A 25 -0.69 5.82 14.17
C ALA A 25 -1.50 6.24 15.43
N ILE A 26 -2.54 7.05 15.26
CA ILE A 26 -3.42 7.54 16.35
C ILE A 26 -4.66 6.65 16.57
N GLY A 27 -4.68 5.43 16.02
CA GLY A 27 -5.83 4.52 16.14
C GLY A 27 -7.01 4.85 15.22
N VAL A 28 -6.90 5.92 14.42
CA VAL A 28 -7.87 6.29 13.40
C VAL A 28 -7.73 5.36 12.19
N ARG A 29 -8.88 4.96 11.62
CA ARG A 29 -8.93 4.25 10.34
C ARG A 29 -9.48 5.16 9.27
N VAL A 30 -8.91 5.08 8.08
CA VAL A 30 -9.38 5.83 6.92
C VAL A 30 -9.51 4.89 5.72
N GLU A 31 -10.58 5.07 4.96
CA GLU A 31 -10.79 4.36 3.72
C GLU A 31 -9.87 4.91 2.63
N VAL A 32 -9.24 4.02 1.88
CA VAL A 32 -8.36 4.35 0.77
C VAL A 32 -8.60 3.42 -0.41
N ILE A 33 -8.29 3.90 -1.61
CA ILE A 33 -8.23 3.08 -2.82
C ILE A 33 -6.77 2.75 -3.11
N GLY A 34 -6.48 1.48 -3.35
CA GLY A 34 -5.15 1.02 -3.75
C GLY A 34 -5.18 0.03 -4.91
N VAL A 35 -4.01 -0.24 -5.48
CA VAL A 35 -3.80 -1.27 -6.51
C VAL A 35 -3.39 -2.56 -5.82
N PRO A 36 -4.22 -3.62 -5.83
CA PRO A 36 -3.94 -4.84 -5.08
C PRO A 36 -2.84 -5.68 -5.74
N PHE A 37 -2.18 -6.50 -4.92
CA PHE A 37 -1.33 -7.61 -5.36
C PHE A 37 -1.32 -8.72 -4.30
N ALA A 38 -1.27 -9.96 -4.75
CA ALA A 38 -1.16 -11.12 -3.89
C ALA A 38 0.31 -11.45 -3.61
N TYR A 39 0.64 -11.71 -2.34
CA TYR A 39 1.99 -12.11 -1.95
C TYR A 39 1.97 -12.95 -0.67
N ARG A 40 2.70 -14.08 -0.67
CA ARG A 40 2.76 -15.05 0.46
C ARG A 40 1.37 -15.40 1.06
N GLY A 41 0.37 -15.59 0.18
CA GLY A 41 -1.00 -15.96 0.58
C GLY A 41 -1.85 -14.83 1.17
N ARG A 42 -1.40 -13.57 1.06
CA ARG A 42 -2.13 -12.38 1.50
C ARG A 42 -2.33 -11.38 0.36
N THR A 43 -3.28 -10.47 0.56
CA THR A 43 -3.51 -9.34 -0.34
C THR A 43 -2.94 -8.08 0.28
N PHE A 44 -2.05 -7.42 -0.46
CA PHE A 44 -1.53 -6.10 -0.15
C PHE A 44 -2.01 -5.12 -1.21
N ALA A 45 -1.99 -3.83 -0.89
CA ALA A 45 -2.36 -2.80 -1.85
C ALA A 45 -1.39 -1.61 -1.79
N VAL A 46 -1.00 -1.15 -2.97
CA VAL A 46 -0.22 0.08 -3.14
C VAL A 46 -1.18 1.26 -3.19
N HIS A 47 -0.96 2.28 -2.38
CA HIS A 47 -1.82 3.47 -2.33
C HIS A 47 -1.00 4.74 -2.08
N PRO A 48 -1.51 5.94 -2.43
CA PRO A 48 -0.87 7.19 -2.05
C PRO A 48 -0.65 7.25 -0.54
N SER A 49 0.56 7.64 -0.14
CA SER A 49 0.93 7.85 1.25
C SER A 49 0.19 9.07 1.79
N ALA A 50 -0.59 8.88 2.86
CA ALA A 50 -1.18 9.98 3.62
C ALA A 50 -0.13 10.84 4.37
N ARG A 51 1.16 10.48 4.28
CA ARG A 51 2.29 11.16 4.92
C ARG A 51 3.22 11.86 3.92
N ALA A 52 2.76 12.15 2.69
CA ALA A 52 3.62 12.80 1.69
C ALA A 52 4.32 14.03 2.30
N SER A 53 5.65 13.93 2.41
CA SER A 53 6.47 14.89 3.14
C SER A 53 6.60 16.22 2.39
N VAL A 54 6.35 16.19 1.07
CA VAL A 54 6.44 17.34 0.18
C VAL A 54 5.16 17.42 -0.65
N PRO A 55 4.47 18.57 -0.70
CA PRO A 55 3.21 18.72 -1.45
C PRO A 55 3.38 18.58 -2.97
N THR A 56 4.62 18.54 -3.47
CA THR A 56 4.95 18.45 -4.89
C THR A 56 5.24 17.02 -5.37
N ARG A 57 5.25 16.02 -4.48
CA ARG A 57 5.53 14.62 -4.85
C ARG A 57 4.55 13.66 -4.19
N VAL A 58 4.00 12.77 -5.01
CA VAL A 58 3.27 11.61 -4.51
C VAL A 58 4.28 10.55 -4.10
N GLU A 59 4.21 10.12 -2.85
CA GLU A 59 4.87 8.92 -2.36
C GLU A 59 3.83 7.80 -2.28
N TYR A 60 4.18 6.60 -2.72
CA TYR A 60 3.34 5.42 -2.60
C TYR A 60 3.78 4.58 -1.40
N ALA A 61 2.79 4.13 -0.64
CA ALA A 61 2.95 3.21 0.47
C ALA A 61 2.27 1.87 0.12
N VAL A 62 2.61 0.83 0.88
CA VAL A 62 1.95 -0.47 0.79
C VAL A 62 1.37 -0.84 2.13
N SER A 63 0.15 -1.36 2.12
CA SER A 63 -0.53 -1.85 3.32
C SER A 63 -1.15 -3.22 3.08
N ASP A 64 -1.20 -4.04 4.13
CA ASP A 64 -2.03 -5.25 4.15
C ASP A 64 -3.51 -4.85 4.10
N VAL A 65 -4.24 -5.40 3.13
CA VAL A 65 -5.65 -5.05 2.88
C VAL A 65 -6.56 -5.47 4.03
N GLU A 66 -6.28 -6.61 4.66
CA GLU A 66 -7.14 -7.15 5.73
C GLU A 66 -6.97 -6.40 7.03
N THR A 67 -5.74 -6.00 7.35
CA THR A 67 -5.42 -5.39 8.66
C THR A 67 -5.29 -3.88 8.60
N GLY A 68 -5.10 -3.31 7.40
CA GLY A 68 -4.78 -1.91 7.19
C GLY A 68 -3.38 -1.51 7.65
N ARG A 69 -2.54 -2.47 8.02
CA ARG A 69 -1.18 -2.20 8.52
C ARG A 69 -0.25 -1.89 7.35
N ARG A 70 0.42 -0.73 7.45
CA ARG A 70 1.45 -0.31 6.50
C ARG A 70 2.70 -1.17 6.62
N ILE A 71 3.28 -1.56 5.49
CA ILE A 71 4.60 -2.17 5.42
C ILE A 71 5.66 -1.10 5.71
N PRO A 72 6.53 -1.31 6.71
CA PRO A 72 7.52 -0.33 7.09
C PRO A 72 8.53 -0.11 5.98
N MET A 73 9.17 1.07 5.97
CA MET A 73 10.26 1.43 5.05
C MET A 73 9.92 1.46 3.56
N VAL A 74 8.64 1.29 3.17
CA VAL A 74 8.19 1.46 1.79
C VAL A 74 7.70 2.89 1.57
N ALA A 75 8.41 3.63 0.73
CA ALA A 75 8.04 4.97 0.28
C ALA A 75 8.67 5.24 -1.09
N ALA A 76 7.94 4.92 -2.15
CA ALA A 76 8.46 4.99 -3.52
C ALA A 76 7.71 6.00 -4.38
N ALA A 77 8.35 6.47 -5.46
CA ALA A 77 7.75 7.44 -6.38
C ALA A 77 6.74 6.80 -7.37
N THR A 78 6.75 5.47 -7.51
CA THR A 78 5.87 4.75 -8.43
C THR A 78 5.19 3.57 -7.74
N ILE A 79 4.09 3.11 -8.35
CA ILE A 79 3.35 1.93 -7.85
C ILE A 79 4.20 0.67 -7.93
N ASP A 80 4.95 0.49 -9.02
CA ASP A 80 5.70 -0.72 -9.27
C ASP A 80 6.94 -0.79 -8.37
N ASP A 81 7.62 0.34 -8.12
CA ASP A 81 8.73 0.41 -7.15
C ASP A 81 8.24 0.14 -5.73
N ALA A 82 7.11 0.73 -5.31
CA ALA A 82 6.54 0.49 -3.98
C ALA A 82 6.18 -0.99 -3.79
N ARG A 83 5.66 -1.65 -4.83
CA ARG A 83 5.38 -3.09 -4.81
C ARG A 83 6.68 -3.89 -4.66
N ALA A 84 7.71 -3.59 -5.45
CA ALA A 84 8.98 -4.30 -5.41
C ALA A 84 9.69 -4.15 -4.05
N GLU A 85 9.75 -2.94 -3.51
CA GLU A 85 10.28 -2.66 -2.17
C GLU A 85 9.51 -3.41 -1.09
N ALA A 86 8.17 -3.41 -1.16
CA ALA A 86 7.35 -4.14 -0.22
C ALA A 86 7.62 -5.65 -0.26
N MET A 87 7.76 -6.24 -1.45
CA MET A 87 8.11 -7.66 -1.58
C MET A 87 9.48 -7.95 -0.95
N ALA A 88 10.48 -7.10 -1.18
CA ALA A 88 11.80 -7.26 -0.56
C ALA A 88 11.75 -7.18 0.98
N VAL A 89 10.96 -6.25 1.53
CA VAL A 89 10.74 -6.17 2.99
C VAL A 89 10.04 -7.42 3.51
N LEU A 90 9.03 -7.91 2.79
CA LEU A 90 8.26 -9.10 3.19
C LEU A 90 9.08 -10.40 3.07
N ASP A 91 10.00 -10.50 2.11
CA ASP A 91 10.96 -11.60 1.97
C ASP A 91 11.94 -11.66 3.14
N ALA A 92 12.33 -10.51 3.69
CA ALA A 92 13.23 -10.44 4.84
C ALA A 92 12.57 -10.89 6.17
N VAL A 93 11.24 -11.04 6.19
CA VAL A 93 10.51 -11.50 7.38
C VAL A 93 10.58 -13.04 7.48
N ALA A 94 11.25 -13.52 8.53
CA ALA A 94 11.32 -14.94 8.87
C ALA A 94 9.92 -15.55 9.03
N GLU A 95 9.74 -16.81 8.63
CA GLU A 95 8.46 -17.54 8.70
C GLU A 95 7.79 -17.50 10.08
N ALA A 96 8.58 -17.58 11.15
CA ALA A 96 8.06 -17.51 12.52
C ALA A 96 7.43 -16.15 12.83
N ASP A 97 8.07 -15.07 12.39
CA ASP A 97 7.59 -13.70 12.58
C ASP A 97 6.46 -13.37 11.62
N TRP A 98 6.49 -13.93 10.42
CA TRP A 98 5.39 -13.85 9.46
C TRP A 98 4.08 -14.33 10.11
N ARG A 99 4.08 -15.54 10.68
CA ARG A 99 2.89 -16.09 11.35
C ARG A 99 2.42 -15.24 12.53
N ARG A 100 3.34 -14.58 13.25
CA ARG A 100 2.97 -13.69 14.36
C ARG A 100 2.35 -12.38 13.88
N GLN A 101 2.92 -11.77 12.84
CA GLN A 101 2.49 -10.47 12.32
C GLN A 101 1.23 -10.57 11.45
N PHE A 102 1.10 -11.70 10.76
CA PHE A 102 0.15 -11.94 9.68
C PHE A 102 -0.67 -13.22 9.92
N ALA A 103 -0.82 -13.66 11.18
CA ALA A 103 -1.86 -14.63 11.50
C ALA A 103 -3.21 -14.09 11.02
N ALA A 104 -4.02 -14.95 10.39
CA ALA A 104 -5.34 -14.57 9.90
C ALA A 104 -6.12 -13.86 11.02
N PRO A 105 -6.72 -12.69 10.77
CA PRO A 105 -7.61 -12.10 11.74
C PRO A 105 -8.73 -13.11 12.01
N ALA A 106 -9.00 -13.39 13.29
CA ALA A 106 -10.20 -14.15 13.65
C ALA A 106 -11.37 -13.47 12.97
N HIS A 107 -12.00 -14.18 12.04
CA HIS A 107 -13.04 -13.73 11.13
C HIS A 107 -13.97 -12.73 11.84
N ARG A 108 -13.76 -11.42 11.64
CA ARG A 108 -14.65 -10.42 12.24
C ARG A 108 -15.95 -10.53 11.47
N LYS A 109 -16.93 -11.25 12.05
CA LYS A 109 -18.31 -11.28 11.58
C LYS A 109 -18.70 -9.86 11.22
N THR A 110 -18.89 -9.60 9.93
CA THR A 110 -19.49 -8.38 9.44
C THR A 110 -20.86 -8.30 10.10
N ALA A 111 -21.04 -7.38 11.04
CA ALA A 111 -22.36 -7.01 11.51
C ALA A 111 -23.06 -6.39 10.30
N ARG A 112 -24.00 -7.15 9.74
CA ARG A 112 -24.85 -6.74 8.63
C ARG A 112 -25.70 -5.57 9.15
N ALA A 113 -25.67 -4.45 8.45
CA ALA A 113 -26.64 -3.37 8.61
C ALA A 113 -28.05 -3.84 8.22
#